data_AF-K1SZI1-F1
#
_entry.id   AF-K1SZI1-F1
#
_cell.length_a   1.000
_cell.length_b   1.000
_cell.length_c   1.000
_cell.angle_alpha   90.00
_cell.angle_beta   90.00
_cell.angle_gamma   90.00
#
_symmetry.space_group_name_H-M   'P 1'
#
loop_
_entity.id
_entity.type
_entity.pdbx_description
1 polymer ?
#
loop_
_entity_poly.entity_id
_entity_poly.type
_entity_poly.pdbx_seq_one_letter_code
_entity_poly.pdbx_strand_id
1 'polypeptide(L)' 'MNALKKLLAKIKKLFLLNDVHYINGPETLPPPLSKKEEEKLLSDIRIGNGNDVEKARQALITHNLRLVVYIAKK' A
#
# COMPACT_ATOMS: atom_id res chain seq x y z
N MET A 1 -26.96 -32.26 3.57
CA MET A 1 -26.37 -31.17 4.40
C MET A 1 -24.95 -30.76 3.96
N ASN A 2 -24.03 -31.68 3.63
CA ASN A 2 -22.63 -31.33 3.31
C ASN A 2 -22.41 -30.65 1.94
N ALA A 3 -23.20 -31.00 0.92
CA ALA A 3 -23.08 -30.41 -0.41
C ALA A 3 -23.47 -28.92 -0.43
N LEU A 4 -24.57 -28.57 0.26
CA LEU A 4 -25.02 -27.19 0.42
C LEU A 4 -23.98 -26.35 1.18
N LYS A 5 -23.40 -26.87 2.26
CA LYS A 5 -22.32 -26.21 2.99
C LYS A 5 -21.08 -25.97 2.12
N LYS A 6 -20.68 -26.94 1.29
CA LYS A 6 -19.57 -26.81 0.34
C LYS A 6 -19.84 -25.77 -0.74
N LEU A 7 -21.07 -25.73 -1.27
CA LEU A 7 -21.49 -24.75 -2.27
C LEU A 7 -21.46 -23.33 -1.67
N LEU A 8 -22.04 -23.15 -0.48
CA LEU A 8 -22.01 -21.88 0.24
C LEU A 8 -20.57 -21.43 0.53
N ALA A 9 -19.67 -22.33 0.93
CA ALA A 9 -18.27 -21.99 1.16
C ALA A 9 -17.55 -21.52 -0.10
N LYS A 10 -17.82 -22.15 -1.26
CA LYS A 10 -17.27 -21.71 -2.56
C LYS A 10 -17.79 -20.34 -2.97
N ILE A 11 -19.10 -20.10 -2.80
CA ILE A 11 -19.72 -18.79 -3.07
C ILE A 11 -19.11 -17.73 -2.16
N LYS A 12 -18.97 -17.99 -0.86
CA LYS A 12 -18.29 -17.06 0.05
C LYS A 12 -16.86 -16.77 -0.39
N LYS A 13 -16.07 -17.79 -0.73
CA LYS A 13 -14.69 -17.55 -1.20
C LYS A 13 -14.62 -16.74 -2.50
N LEU A 14 -15.63 -16.85 -3.36
CA LEU A 14 -15.67 -16.17 -4.65
C LEU A 14 -16.18 -14.72 -4.56
N PHE A 15 -17.12 -14.44 -3.65
CA PHE A 15 -17.83 -13.16 -3.57
C PHE A 15 -17.59 -12.38 -2.26
N LEU A 16 -17.22 -13.06 -1.18
CA LEU A 16 -16.78 -12.45 0.08
C LEU A 16 -15.25 -12.49 0.08
N LEU A 17 -14.68 -11.60 -0.74
CA LEU A 17 -13.26 -11.30 -0.77
C LEU A 17 -12.75 -10.99 0.64
N ASN A 18 -11.50 -11.40 0.91
CA ASN A 18 -10.75 -11.10 2.12
C ASN A 18 -10.94 -9.63 2.55
N ASP A 19 -10.90 -9.37 3.86
CA ASP A 19 -11.01 -8.02 4.42
C ASP A 19 -10.12 -7.03 3.67
N VAL A 20 -10.74 -6.07 2.98
CA VAL A 20 -10.03 -5.02 2.24
C VAL A 20 -9.67 -3.93 3.24
N HIS A 21 -8.46 -4.00 3.77
CA HIS A 21 -7.89 -2.96 4.62
C HIS A 21 -7.40 -1.77 3.77
N TYR A 22 -8.34 -1.01 3.22
CA TYR A 22 -8.03 0.19 2.44
C TYR A 22 -7.80 1.39 3.36
N ILE A 23 -6.59 1.97 3.31
CA ILE A 23 -6.22 3.22 3.98
C ILE A 23 -6.89 4.38 3.24
N ASN A 24 -8.18 4.58 3.48
CA ASN A 24 -8.92 5.77 3.04
C ASN A 24 -9.90 6.21 4.12
N GLY A 25 -9.42 6.17 5.37
CA GLY A 25 -10.00 6.96 6.45
C GLY A 25 -9.80 8.46 6.17
N PRO A 26 -10.20 9.35 7.09
CA PRO A 26 -10.04 10.81 6.92
C PRO A 26 -8.58 11.27 6.80
N GLU A 27 -7.60 10.37 6.94
CA GLU A 27 -6.19 10.66 6.75
C GLU A 27 -5.88 10.88 5.26
N THR A 28 -5.65 12.13 4.89
CA THR A 28 -5.16 12.49 3.57
C THR A 28 -3.76 11.92 3.37
N LEU A 29 -3.55 11.19 2.27
CA LEU A 29 -2.20 10.79 1.84
C LEU A 29 -1.27 12.01 1.88
N PRO A 30 -0.02 11.87 2.34
CA PRO A 30 0.88 13.01 2.47
C PRO A 30 1.14 13.68 1.11
N PRO A 31 1.54 14.96 1.10
CA PRO A 31 1.91 15.65 -0.14
C PRO A 31 3.14 14.98 -0.79
N PRO A 32 3.36 15.17 -2.10
CA PRO A 32 4.59 14.70 -2.74
C PRO A 32 5.81 15.32 -2.08
N LEU A 33 6.91 14.57 -2.05
CA LEU A 33 8.20 15.06 -1.59
C LEU A 33 8.77 16.07 -2.58
N SER A 34 9.59 16.99 -2.08
CA SER A 34 10.45 17.79 -2.94
C SER A 34 11.56 16.94 -3.54
N LYS A 35 12.10 17.36 -4.68
CA LYS A 35 13.22 16.67 -5.35
C LYS A 35 14.41 16.42 -4.42
N LYS A 36 14.75 17.39 -3.56
CA LYS A 36 15.88 17.28 -2.61
C LYS A 36 15.62 16.23 -1.52
N GLU A 37 14.38 16.10 -1.06
CA GLU A 37 14.00 15.09 -0.09
C GLU A 37 14.05 13.69 -0.70
N GLU A 38 13.56 13.53 -1.93
CA GLU A 38 13.65 12.25 -2.65
C GLU A 38 15.10 11.84 -2.89
N GLU A 39 15.96 12.76 -3.35
CA GLU A 39 17.38 12.50 -3.54
C GLU A 39 18.07 12.04 -2.25
N LYS A 40 17.73 12.68 -1.11
CA LYS A 40 18.24 12.27 0.19
C LYS A 40 17.79 10.85 0.55
N LEU A 41 16.49 10.54 0.44
CA LEU A 41 15.98 9.21 0.79
C LEU A 41 16.55 8.11 -0.12
N LEU A 42 16.74 8.39 -1.41
CA LEU A 42 17.40 7.47 -2.33
C LEU A 42 18.88 7.26 -1.96
N SER A 43 19.57 8.31 -1.52
CA SER A 43 20.93 8.19 -0.99
C SER A 43 20.95 7.33 0.27
N ASP A 44 20.05 7.60 1.23
CA ASP A 44 19.93 6.85 2.49
C ASP A 44 19.68 5.35 2.23
N ILE A 45 18.87 5.00 1.22
CA ILE A 45 18.65 3.61 0.80
C ILE A 45 19.93 2.97 0.24
N ARG A 46 20.72 3.71 -0.53
CA ARG A 46 21.94 3.18 -1.18
C ARG A 46 23.06 2.92 -0.18
N ILE A 47 23.20 3.76 0.84
CA ILE A 47 24.33 3.71 1.78
C ILE A 47 23.96 3.09 3.14
N GLY A 48 22.68 3.06 3.48
CA GLY A 48 22.19 2.59 4.77
C GLY A 48 22.08 1.07 4.89
N ASN A 49 21.72 0.60 6.07
CA ASN A 49 21.37 -0.80 6.33
C ASN A 49 20.23 -0.93 7.33
N GLY A 50 19.62 -2.12 7.38
CA GLY A 50 18.59 -2.46 8.36
C GLY A 50 17.42 -1.48 8.40
N ASN A 51 17.08 -1.01 9.60
CA ASN A 51 15.88 -0.21 9.87
C ASN A 51 15.87 1.15 9.16
N ASP A 52 17.03 1.75 8.88
CA ASP A 52 17.09 3.07 8.25
C ASP A 52 16.71 3.00 6.77
N VAL A 53 17.11 1.92 6.08
CA VAL A 53 16.69 1.63 4.70
C VAL A 53 15.18 1.43 4.63
N GLU A 54 14.62 0.67 5.57
CA GLU A 54 13.18 0.40 5.57
C GLU A 54 12.35 1.65 5.88
N LYS A 55 12.82 2.53 6.78
CA LYS A 55 12.18 3.84 7.00
C LYS A 55 12.21 4.70 5.74
N ALA A 56 13.37 4.80 5.06
CA ALA A 56 13.50 5.59 3.85
C ALA A 56 12.62 5.04 2.70
N ARG A 57 12.57 3.70 2.57
CA ARG A 57 11.67 3.01 1.63
C ARG A 57 10.21 3.31 1.94
N GLN A 58 9.80 3.20 3.20
CA GLN A 58 8.42 3.43 3.63
C GLN A 58 7.99 4.87 3.37
N ALA A 59 8.87 5.85 3.61
CA ALA A 59 8.61 7.25 3.29
C ALA A 59 8.37 7.44 1.78
N LEU A 60 9.27 6.93 0.93
CA LEU A 60 9.12 7.03 -0.53
C LEU A 60 7.81 6.39 -1.03
N ILE A 61 7.44 5.21 -0.50
CA ILE A 61 6.19 4.54 -0.84
C ILE A 61 5.00 5.42 -0.45
N THR A 62 4.93 5.85 0.81
CA THR A 62 3.75 6.54 1.37
C THR A 62 3.46 7.86 0.64
N HIS A 63 4.49 8.64 0.33
CA HIS A 63 4.35 9.90 -0.40
C HIS A 63 4.01 9.70 -1.90
N ASN A 64 4.37 8.55 -2.48
CA ASN A 64 4.04 8.22 -3.87
C ASN A 64 2.75 7.40 -4.04
N LEU A 65 2.13 6.91 -2.96
CA LEU A 65 0.82 6.23 -3.04
C LEU A 65 -0.25 7.13 -3.69
N ARG A 66 -0.19 8.45 -3.48
CA ARG A 66 -1.11 9.40 -4.11
C ARG A 66 -1.03 9.35 -5.64
N LEU A 67 0.17 9.20 -6.19
CA LEU A 67 0.39 9.03 -7.62
C LEU A 67 -0.23 7.72 -8.12
N VAL A 68 -0.04 6.61 -7.40
CA VAL A 68 -0.64 5.32 -7.74
C VAL A 68 -2.16 5.42 -7.78
N VAL A 69 -2.79 6.04 -6.78
CA VAL A 69 -4.25 6.25 -6.75
C VAL A 69 -4.72 7.10 -7.93
N TYR A 70 -3.99 8.16 -8.28
CA TYR A 70 -4.34 8.99 -9.44
C TYR A 70 -4.28 8.20 -10.75
N ILE A 71 -3.22 7.39 -10.94
CA ILE A 71 -3.06 6.56 -12.13
C ILE A 71 -4.12 5.47 -12.18
N ALA A 72 -4.41 4.79 -11.08
CA ALA A 72 -5.39 3.70 -11.03
C ALA A 72 -6.85 4.14 -11.22
N LYS A 73 -7.15 5.43 -11.02
CA LYS A 73 -8.46 6.03 -11.31
C LYS A 73 -8.66 6.36 -12.80
N LYS A 74 -7.58 6.45 -13.58
CA LYS A 74 -7.64 6.56 -15.04
C LYS A 74 -7.86 5.19 -15.66
#